data_AF-A0A974YM11-F1
#
_entry.id   AF-A0A974YM11-F1
#
_cell.length_a   1.000
_cell.length_b   1.000
_cell.length_c   1.000
_cell.angle_alpha   90.00
_cell.angle_beta   90.00
_cell.angle_gamma   90.00
#
_symmetry.space_group_name_H-M   'P 1'
#
loop_
_entity.id
_entity.type
_entity.pdbx_description
1 polymer ?
#
loop_
_entity_poly.entity_id
_entity_poly.type
_entity_poly.pdbx_seq_one_letter_code
_entity_poly.pdbx_strand_id
1 'polypeptide(L)'
;MHARKDSLPANILASIRNRKKRLEAALAEARPRAEGTLIASYNVHKCVGVDRRFDPERTSRVIHEIDADVIALQEADTRFGERTGILDLSRLERETGLIPVPVSGMAKAHGWHGNVVLFKKGLVRDVHQIVLPGLEPRGALVAEIELERGGALRIIAAHFGLLRHSRARQAQMLVELMNDRHEMPTILLGDLNEWRLGDRSSLNTFQSAFGPQPPAVPSFPARLPVLALDRIMANRKGVLTTVEAHDTPLSRVASDHLPIKAIVNLQQIEKLTTA
;
A
#
# COMPACT_ATOMS: atom_id res chain seq x y z
N MET A 1 -27.67 0.18 -18.27
CA MET A 1 -27.61 -0.79 -17.15
C MET A 1 -27.07 -0.07 -15.92
N HIS A 2 -27.88 0.18 -14.90
CA HIS A 2 -27.42 0.85 -13.67
C HIS A 2 -26.51 -0.11 -12.88
N ALA A 3 -25.22 0.22 -12.77
CA ALA A 3 -24.32 -0.46 -11.85
C ALA A 3 -24.92 -0.37 -10.42
N ARG A 4 -25.02 -1.52 -9.74
CA ARG A 4 -25.47 -1.55 -8.33
C ARG A 4 -24.57 -0.62 -7.53
N LYS A 5 -25.15 0.39 -6.89
CA LYS A 5 -24.41 1.28 -5.98
C LYS A 5 -23.90 0.45 -4.81
N ASP A 6 -22.58 0.35 -4.67
CA ASP A 6 -21.92 -0.22 -3.50
C ASP A 6 -22.39 0.52 -2.26
N SER A 7 -23.17 -0.16 -1.42
CA SER A 7 -23.75 0.39 -0.19
C SER A 7 -23.13 -0.30 1.03
N LEU A 8 -23.04 0.41 2.15
CA LEU A 8 -22.47 -0.14 3.38
C LEU A 8 -23.13 -1.48 3.82
N PRO A 9 -24.48 -1.64 3.77
CA PRO A 9 -25.11 -2.93 4.06
C PRO A 9 -24.68 -4.05 3.09
N ALA A 10 -24.54 -3.73 1.79
CA ALA A 10 -24.06 -4.70 0.81
C ALA A 10 -22.59 -5.11 1.08
N ASN A 11 -21.74 -4.17 1.48
CA ASN A 11 -20.35 -4.45 1.85
C ASN A 11 -20.25 -5.31 3.11
N ILE A 12 -21.11 -5.09 4.11
CA ILE A 12 -21.19 -5.94 5.31
C ILE A 12 -21.57 -7.38 4.92
N LEU A 13 -22.63 -7.56 4.13
CA LEU A 13 -23.06 -8.88 3.66
C LEU A 13 -21.98 -9.58 2.83
N ALA A 14 -21.31 -8.84 1.94
CA ALA A 14 -20.19 -9.35 1.16
C ALA A 14 -19.02 -9.77 2.06
N SER A 15 -18.68 -8.98 3.09
CA SER A 15 -17.61 -9.28 4.05
C SER A 15 -17.91 -10.58 4.83
N ILE A 16 -19.15 -10.76 5.30
CA ILE A 16 -19.59 -11.98 6.00
C ILE A 16 -19.54 -13.18 5.05
N ARG A 17 -20.08 -13.07 3.83
CA ARG A 17 -20.07 -14.15 2.85
C ARG A 17 -18.64 -14.56 2.47
N ASN A 18 -17.77 -13.58 2.25
CA ASN A 18 -16.40 -13.84 1.89
C ASN A 18 -15.61 -14.47 3.04
N ARG A 19 -15.94 -14.19 4.31
CA ARG A 19 -15.31 -14.85 5.48
C ARG A 19 -15.40 -16.38 5.40
N LYS A 20 -16.54 -16.93 4.99
CA LYS A 20 -16.73 -18.39 4.89
C LYS A 20 -15.89 -18.99 3.76
N LYS A 21 -15.96 -18.40 2.56
CA LYS A 21 -15.20 -18.84 1.37
C LYS A 21 -13.68 -18.73 1.57
N ARG A 22 -13.22 -17.79 2.41
CA ARG A 22 -11.80 -17.57 2.73
C ARG A 22 -11.23 -18.60 3.70
N LEU A 23 -12.03 -19.06 4.68
CA LEU A 23 -11.63 -20.17 5.57
C LEU A 23 -11.38 -21.45 4.76
N GLU A 24 -12.21 -21.69 3.74
CA GLU A 24 -12.07 -22.81 2.81
C GLU A 24 -10.82 -22.67 1.91
N ALA A 25 -10.48 -21.44 1.47
CA ALA A 25 -9.30 -21.19 0.65
C ALA A 25 -7.96 -21.29 1.42
N ALA A 26 -7.93 -20.92 2.70
CA ALA A 26 -6.75 -21.06 3.56
C ALA A 26 -6.37 -22.53 3.84
N LEU A 27 -7.32 -23.46 3.62
CA LEU A 27 -7.11 -24.90 3.74
C LEU A 27 -6.67 -25.56 2.41
N ALA A 28 -6.70 -24.83 1.29
CA ALA A 28 -6.22 -25.32 0.00
C ALA A 28 -4.75 -24.92 -0.19
N GLU A 29 -3.90 -25.88 -0.58
CA GLU A 29 -2.45 -25.73 -0.72
C GLU A 29 -2.00 -24.53 -1.58
N ALA A 30 -0.77 -24.08 -1.29
CA ALA A 30 -0.10 -22.92 -1.87
C ALA A 30 -0.15 -22.92 -3.40
N ARG A 31 -0.96 -22.02 -3.96
CA ARG A 31 -0.91 -21.72 -5.39
C ARG A 31 0.50 -21.22 -5.73
N PRO A 32 1.11 -21.70 -6.82
CA PRO A 32 2.38 -21.13 -7.28
C PRO A 32 2.22 -19.62 -7.46
N ARG A 33 3.22 -18.87 -6.99
CA ARG A 33 3.24 -17.41 -7.07
C ARG A 33 3.10 -17.01 -8.53
N ALA A 34 2.04 -16.27 -8.86
CA ALA A 34 1.84 -15.78 -10.22
C ALA A 34 3.06 -14.95 -10.67
N GLU A 35 3.41 -15.06 -11.95
CA GLU A 35 4.56 -14.36 -12.52
C GLU A 35 4.42 -12.84 -12.33
N GLY A 36 5.52 -12.17 -11.97
CA GLY A 36 5.58 -10.73 -11.73
C GLY A 36 6.20 -10.33 -10.39
N THR A 37 6.14 -9.03 -10.08
CA THR A 37 6.64 -8.46 -8.81
C THR A 37 5.46 -8.26 -7.86
N LEU A 38 5.47 -8.93 -6.71
CA LEU A 38 4.41 -8.78 -5.71
C LEU A 38 4.64 -7.49 -4.92
N ILE A 39 3.71 -6.56 -5.01
CA ILE A 39 3.72 -5.33 -4.22
C ILE A 39 2.63 -5.36 -3.16
N ALA A 40 2.89 -4.74 -2.02
CA ALA A 40 1.92 -4.64 -0.93
C ALA A 40 1.93 -3.28 -0.23
N SER A 41 0.80 -2.92 0.36
CA SER A 41 0.67 -1.80 1.30
C SER A 41 0.10 -2.28 2.62
N TYR A 42 0.63 -1.78 3.74
CA TYR A 42 0.16 -2.16 5.06
C TYR A 42 0.31 -1.03 6.09
N ASN A 43 -0.82 -0.48 6.56
CA ASN A 43 -0.81 0.33 7.78
C ASN A 43 -0.63 -0.59 8.99
N VAL A 44 0.53 -0.52 9.64
CA VAL A 44 0.90 -1.41 10.74
C VAL A 44 0.34 -0.96 12.09
N HIS A 45 -0.38 0.17 12.14
CA HIS A 45 -0.96 0.73 13.36
C HIS A 45 0.03 0.81 14.52
N LYS A 46 1.27 1.24 14.22
CA LYS A 46 2.38 1.29 15.18
C LYS A 46 2.67 -0.06 15.86
N CYS A 47 2.45 -1.16 15.15
CA CYS A 47 2.53 -2.53 15.66
C CYS A 47 1.60 -2.80 16.85
N VAL A 48 0.52 -2.02 17.00
CA VAL A 48 -0.51 -2.25 18.00
C VAL A 48 -1.66 -3.01 17.35
N GLY A 49 -1.96 -4.19 17.89
CA GLY A 49 -3.05 -5.00 17.35
C GLY A 49 -4.42 -4.51 17.80
N VAL A 50 -5.47 -5.14 17.27
CA VAL A 50 -6.86 -4.90 17.70
C VAL A 50 -7.11 -5.30 19.16
N ASP A 51 -6.19 -6.07 19.74
CA ASP A 51 -6.11 -6.43 21.15
C ASP A 51 -5.41 -5.36 22.02
N ARG A 52 -5.01 -4.23 21.41
CA ARG A 52 -4.29 -3.11 22.01
C ARG A 52 -2.90 -3.45 22.54
N ARG A 53 -2.31 -4.58 22.11
CA ARG A 53 -0.95 -4.96 22.49
C ARG A 53 0.04 -4.48 21.43
N PHE A 54 1.10 -3.81 21.87
CA PHE A 54 2.27 -3.51 21.04
C PHE A 54 3.08 -4.79 20.85
N ASP A 55 3.18 -5.27 19.62
CA ASP A 55 3.88 -6.51 19.25
C ASP A 55 4.47 -6.37 17.83
N PRO A 56 5.68 -5.79 17.70
CA PRO A 56 6.35 -5.64 16.41
C PRO A 56 6.76 -6.97 15.77
N GLU A 57 6.90 -8.04 16.56
CA GLU A 57 7.18 -9.36 16.03
C GLU A 57 5.95 -9.94 15.32
N ARG A 58 4.75 -9.74 15.88
CA ARG A 58 3.49 -10.07 15.20
C ARG A 58 3.34 -9.34 13.87
N THR A 59 3.67 -8.06 13.81
CA THR A 59 3.69 -7.32 12.55
C THR A 59 4.72 -7.89 11.57
N SER A 60 5.92 -8.23 12.04
CA SER A 60 6.97 -8.85 11.22
C SER A 60 6.53 -10.21 10.64
N ARG A 61 5.81 -11.02 11.42
CA ARG A 61 5.20 -12.27 10.95
C ARG A 61 4.17 -12.05 9.86
N VAL A 62 3.36 -11.00 9.93
CA VAL A 62 2.44 -10.64 8.83
C VAL A 62 3.22 -10.20 7.58
N ILE A 63 4.27 -9.39 7.73
CA ILE A 63 5.11 -8.99 6.60
C ILE A 63 5.73 -10.22 5.92
N HIS A 64 6.20 -11.19 6.70
CA HIS A 64 6.70 -12.46 6.22
C HIS A 64 5.60 -13.28 5.51
N GLU A 65 4.39 -13.35 6.07
CA GLU A 65 3.23 -14.06 5.48
C GLU A 65 2.80 -13.49 4.12
N ILE A 66 2.94 -12.17 3.92
CA ILE A 66 2.64 -11.51 2.64
C ILE A 66 3.63 -11.93 1.55
N ASP A 67 4.91 -12.11 1.91
CA ASP A 67 6.02 -12.47 1.02
C ASP A 67 6.25 -11.48 -0.16
N ALA A 68 5.92 -10.20 0.04
CA ALA A 68 6.04 -9.16 -1.00
C ALA A 68 7.50 -8.94 -1.45
N ASP A 69 7.68 -8.57 -2.72
CA ASP A 69 8.97 -8.08 -3.25
C ASP A 69 9.20 -6.61 -2.92
N VAL A 70 8.13 -5.83 -2.89
CA VAL A 70 8.12 -4.43 -2.47
C VAL A 70 6.93 -4.20 -1.54
N ILE A 71 7.15 -3.62 -0.37
CA ILE A 71 6.07 -3.31 0.58
C ILE A 71 6.19 -1.89 1.11
N ALA A 72 5.08 -1.15 1.06
CA ALA A 72 4.93 0.15 1.67
C ALA A 72 4.22 0.00 3.03
N LEU A 73 4.91 0.36 4.11
CA LEU A 73 4.36 0.36 5.46
C LEU A 73 3.95 1.78 5.86
N GLN A 74 2.80 1.93 6.52
CA GLN A 74 2.35 3.18 7.13
C GLN A 74 2.28 3.04 8.65
N GLU A 75 2.54 4.13 9.38
CA GLU A 75 2.63 4.14 10.85
C GLU A 75 3.74 3.23 11.40
N ALA A 76 4.83 3.05 10.66
CA ALA A 76 5.98 2.25 11.06
C ALA A 76 6.98 2.99 11.98
N ASP A 77 6.63 4.19 12.44
CA ASP A 77 7.43 5.01 13.36
C ASP A 77 6.56 5.50 14.51
N THR A 78 7.19 5.83 15.65
CA THR A 78 6.52 6.52 16.74
C THR A 78 6.06 7.92 16.30
N ARG A 79 4.88 8.36 16.77
CA ARG A 79 4.27 9.66 16.39
C ARG A 79 4.51 10.78 17.42
N PHE A 80 4.89 10.42 18.65
CA PHE A 80 5.09 11.36 19.75
C PHE A 80 6.56 11.40 20.17
N GLY A 81 7.11 12.60 20.35
CA GLY A 81 8.53 12.80 20.63
C GLY A 81 9.39 12.71 19.37
N GLU A 82 10.67 12.33 19.54
CA GLU A 82 11.53 11.99 18.41
C GLU A 82 10.99 10.74 17.71
N ARG A 83 10.81 10.80 16.38
CA ARG A 83 10.38 9.63 15.60
C ARG A 83 11.44 8.55 15.66
N THR A 84 11.05 7.39 16.17
CA THR A 84 11.87 6.19 16.24
C THR A 84 11.19 5.06 15.49
N GLY A 85 11.99 4.32 14.74
CA GLY A 85 11.53 3.10 14.10
C GLY A 85 11.10 2.05 15.13
N ILE A 86 10.01 1.35 14.84
CA ILE A 86 9.39 0.38 15.76
C ILE A 86 9.62 -1.08 15.38
N LEU A 87 10.25 -1.33 14.23
CA LEU A 87 10.52 -2.67 13.70
C LEU A 87 12.01 -3.01 13.81
N ASP A 88 12.32 -4.28 13.96
CA ASP A 88 13.69 -4.76 13.81
C ASP A 88 13.97 -4.98 12.32
N LEU A 89 14.41 -3.94 11.62
CA LEU A 89 14.69 -4.01 10.17
C LEU A 89 15.80 -5.01 9.84
N SER A 90 16.78 -5.18 10.73
CA SER A 90 17.87 -6.13 10.53
C SER A 90 17.38 -7.58 10.60
N ARG A 91 16.45 -7.87 11.53
CA ARG A 91 15.78 -9.17 11.57
C ARG A 91 14.88 -9.37 10.35
N LEU A 92 14.12 -8.35 9.96
CA LEU A 92 13.24 -8.42 8.81
C LEU A 92 14.03 -8.70 7.52
N GLU A 93 15.17 -8.06 7.33
CA GLU A 93 16.10 -8.35 6.23
C GLU A 93 16.57 -9.81 6.26
N ARG A 94 17.00 -10.34 7.42
CA ARG A 94 17.43 -11.75 7.52
C ARG A 94 16.32 -12.75 7.23
N GLU A 95 15.09 -12.46 7.66
CA GLU A 95 13.95 -13.39 7.56
C GLU A 95 13.21 -13.30 6.23
N THR A 96 13.27 -12.16 5.53
CA THR A 96 12.48 -11.91 4.32
C THR A 96 13.31 -11.44 3.13
N GLY A 97 14.54 -10.98 3.35
CA GLY A 97 15.35 -10.27 2.35
C GLY A 97 14.93 -8.81 2.13
N LEU A 98 13.89 -8.31 2.80
CA LEU A 98 13.42 -6.94 2.64
C LEU A 98 14.38 -5.95 3.30
N ILE A 99 14.92 -5.03 2.50
CA ILE A 99 15.75 -3.91 2.95
C ILE A 99 15.01 -2.58 2.77
N PRO A 100 15.24 -1.58 3.63
CA PRO A 100 14.59 -0.28 3.50
C PRO A 100 15.17 0.54 2.35
N VAL A 101 14.30 1.28 1.67
CA VAL A 101 14.71 2.40 0.82
C VAL A 101 15.37 3.46 1.71
N PRO A 102 16.59 3.92 1.39
CA PRO A 102 17.30 4.88 2.23
C PRO A 102 16.61 6.26 2.22
N VAL A 103 16.40 6.84 3.40
CA VAL A 103 15.85 8.19 3.58
C VAL A 103 16.87 9.10 4.27
N SER A 104 16.92 10.37 3.88
CA SER A 104 17.84 11.37 4.43
C SER A 104 17.28 12.04 5.69
N GLY A 105 18.18 12.46 6.59
CA GLY A 105 17.86 13.37 7.70
C GLY A 105 17.07 12.78 8.87
N MET A 106 16.93 11.45 8.96
CA MET A 106 16.14 10.78 10.00
C MET A 106 16.90 9.63 10.67
N ALA A 107 17.90 9.94 11.50
CA ALA A 107 18.81 8.94 12.08
C ALA A 107 18.12 7.85 12.95
N LYS A 108 16.94 8.12 13.50
CA LYS A 108 16.23 7.19 14.39
C LYS A 108 14.94 6.59 13.81
N ALA A 109 14.36 7.19 12.77
CA ALA A 109 13.13 6.70 12.16
C ALA A 109 13.45 5.72 11.03
N HIS A 110 12.55 4.79 10.74
CA HIS A 110 12.73 3.89 9.61
C HIS A 110 12.40 4.55 8.27
N GLY A 111 11.58 5.60 8.29
CA GLY A 111 11.06 6.19 7.06
C GLY A 111 10.63 7.65 7.19
N TRP A 112 9.82 8.09 6.23
CA TRP A 112 9.42 9.49 6.10
C TRP A 112 7.95 9.68 6.47
N HIS A 113 7.70 10.42 7.56
CA HIS A 113 6.35 10.60 8.11
C HIS A 113 5.61 9.29 8.40
N GLY A 114 6.34 8.28 8.88
CA GLY A 114 5.80 6.96 9.17
C GLY A 114 5.57 6.09 7.93
N ASN A 115 5.98 6.54 6.74
CA ASN A 115 6.02 5.73 5.53
C ASN A 115 7.39 5.09 5.38
N VAL A 116 7.42 3.76 5.29
CA VAL A 116 8.64 2.99 4.99
C VAL A 116 8.38 2.20 3.72
N VAL A 117 9.30 2.25 2.76
CA VAL A 117 9.28 1.34 1.62
C VAL A 117 10.40 0.33 1.84
N LEU A 118 10.04 -0.95 1.81
CA LEU A 118 11.00 -2.04 1.84
C LEU A 118 10.96 -2.78 0.50
N PHE A 119 12.10 -3.30 0.06
CA PHE A 119 12.20 -4.08 -1.17
C PHE A 119 13.21 -5.21 -1.02
N LYS A 120 12.99 -6.36 -1.68
CA LYS A 120 13.87 -7.54 -1.53
C LYS A 120 15.12 -7.45 -2.39
N LYS A 121 14.93 -7.09 -3.66
CA LYS A 121 15.97 -7.15 -4.68
C LYS A 121 15.77 -6.06 -5.72
N GLY A 122 16.87 -5.44 -6.14
CA GLY A 122 16.86 -4.35 -7.09
C GLY A 122 17.85 -3.26 -6.73
N LEU A 123 17.79 -2.15 -7.46
CA LEU A 123 18.63 -0.98 -7.22
C LEU A 123 17.76 0.26 -7.11
N VAL A 124 17.87 0.96 -5.99
CA VAL A 124 17.25 2.27 -5.80
C VAL A 124 18.05 3.31 -6.58
N ARG A 125 17.41 3.97 -7.54
CA ARG A 125 18.03 4.98 -8.41
C ARG A 125 17.82 6.40 -7.90
N ASP A 126 16.64 6.67 -7.37
CA ASP A 126 16.25 8.01 -6.92
C ASP A 126 15.27 7.90 -5.75
N VAL A 127 15.38 8.82 -4.78
CA VAL A 127 14.52 8.85 -3.58
C VAL A 127 14.15 10.30 -3.25
N HIS A 128 12.85 10.57 -3.09
CA HIS A 128 12.34 11.87 -2.70
C HIS A 128 11.39 11.78 -1.52
N GLN A 129 11.65 12.62 -0.53
CA GLN A 129 10.86 12.77 0.68
C GLN A 129 9.94 14.00 0.51
N ILE A 130 8.63 13.78 0.41
CA ILE A 130 7.65 14.83 0.15
C ILE A 130 6.85 15.13 1.42
N VAL A 131 6.83 16.38 1.86
CA VAL A 131 5.91 16.84 2.91
C VAL A 131 4.55 17.09 2.28
N LEU A 132 3.52 16.40 2.76
CA LEU A 132 2.17 16.53 2.24
C LEU A 132 1.38 17.62 3.00
N PRO A 133 0.62 18.49 2.31
CA PRO A 133 -0.08 19.61 2.93
C PRO A 133 -1.23 19.10 3.82
N GLY A 134 -1.44 19.76 4.96
CA GLY A 134 -2.51 19.39 5.89
C GLY A 134 -2.25 19.89 7.30
N LEU A 135 -3.23 19.70 8.18
CA LEU A 135 -3.09 20.03 9.60
C LEU A 135 -2.22 19.00 10.34
N GLU A 136 -2.28 17.74 9.92
CA GLU A 136 -1.44 16.68 10.48
C GLU A 136 -0.17 16.53 9.64
N PRO A 137 1.00 16.25 10.26
CA PRO A 137 2.24 16.06 9.53
C PRO A 137 2.22 14.74 8.75
N ARG A 138 1.86 14.80 7.47
CA ARG A 138 1.84 13.68 6.52
C ARG A 138 2.96 13.81 5.49
N GLY A 139 3.31 12.71 4.86
CA GLY A 139 4.32 12.69 3.82
C GLY A 139 4.11 11.56 2.82
N ALA A 140 4.84 11.64 1.72
CA ALA A 140 5.00 10.57 0.76
C ALA A 140 6.49 10.27 0.55
N LEU A 141 6.82 9.01 0.36
CA LEU A 141 8.14 8.55 -0.06
C LEU A 141 8.04 8.12 -1.52
N VAL A 142 8.76 8.81 -2.39
CA VAL A 142 8.88 8.45 -3.80
C VAL A 142 10.22 7.75 -3.98
N ALA A 143 10.21 6.54 -4.53
CA ALA A 143 11.41 5.75 -4.79
C ALA A 143 11.36 5.18 -6.21
N GLU A 144 12.43 5.39 -6.97
CA GLU A 144 12.61 4.75 -8.27
C GLU A 144 13.50 3.53 -8.10
N ILE A 145 12.96 2.35 -8.41
CA ILE A 145 13.60 1.07 -8.16
C ILE A 145 13.71 0.32 -9.49
N GLU A 146 14.92 -0.07 -9.85
CA GLU A 146 15.15 -1.08 -10.87
C GLU A 146 14.97 -2.46 -10.26
N LEU A 147 14.02 -3.22 -10.80
CA LEU A 147 13.69 -4.55 -10.31
C LEU A 147 14.66 -5.58 -10.90
N GLU A 148 15.08 -6.57 -10.11
CA GLU A 148 16.01 -7.62 -10.57
C GLU A 148 15.46 -8.39 -11.79
N ARG A 149 14.13 -8.56 -11.86
CA ARG A 149 13.45 -9.25 -12.97
C ARG A 149 13.35 -8.40 -14.26
N GLY A 150 13.95 -7.21 -14.27
CA GLY A 150 13.94 -6.26 -15.38
C GLY A 150 12.87 -5.18 -15.25
N GLY A 151 13.21 -3.98 -15.73
CA GLY A 151 12.34 -2.80 -15.73
C GLY A 151 12.50 -1.89 -14.50
N ALA A 152 12.22 -0.60 -14.69
CA ALA A 152 12.22 0.40 -13.64
C ALA A 152 10.78 0.75 -13.22
N LEU A 153 10.59 0.91 -11.91
CA LEU A 153 9.30 1.22 -11.31
C LEU A 153 9.45 2.39 -10.33
N ARG A 154 8.60 3.40 -10.47
CA ARG A 154 8.44 4.44 -9.45
C ARG A 154 7.38 4.01 -8.45
N ILE A 155 7.75 3.95 -7.19
CA ILE A 155 6.86 3.72 -6.06
C ILE A 155 6.58 5.05 -5.38
N ILE A 156 5.31 5.37 -5.17
CA ILE A 156 4.86 6.48 -4.34
C ILE A 156 4.14 5.86 -3.13
N ALA A 157 4.81 5.78 -1.99
CA ALA A 157 4.22 5.34 -0.73
C ALA A 157 3.68 6.55 0.04
N ALA A 158 2.38 6.60 0.33
CA ALA A 158 1.76 7.75 0.97
C ALA A 158 0.81 7.37 2.10
N HIS A 159 0.72 8.24 3.11
CA HIS A 159 -0.30 8.15 4.16
C HIS A 159 -1.02 9.49 4.25
N PHE A 160 -2.27 9.52 3.81
CA PHE A 160 -3.05 10.75 3.73
C PHE A 160 -3.68 11.16 5.06
N GLY A 161 -4.02 12.44 5.16
CA GLY A 161 -4.73 12.99 6.31
C GLY A 161 -6.20 12.59 6.39
N LEU A 162 -6.78 12.70 7.58
CA LEU A 162 -8.18 12.30 7.84
C LEU A 162 -9.22 13.26 7.24
N LEU A 163 -8.85 14.52 7.02
CA LEU A 163 -9.77 15.54 6.48
C LEU A 163 -9.87 15.46 4.96
N ARG A 164 -11.09 15.43 4.42
CA ARG A 164 -11.33 15.33 2.96
C ARG A 164 -10.62 16.42 2.17
N HIS A 165 -10.65 17.66 2.64
CA HIS A 165 -9.97 18.77 1.96
C HIS A 165 -8.44 18.60 1.96
N SER A 166 -7.87 18.02 3.02
CA SER A 166 -6.43 17.71 3.08
C SER A 166 -6.12 16.65 2.04
N ARG A 167 -6.88 15.55 1.99
CA ARG A 167 -6.70 14.50 0.98
C ARG A 167 -6.72 15.03 -0.46
N ALA A 168 -7.67 15.91 -0.78
CA ALA A 168 -7.76 16.50 -2.11
C ALA A 168 -6.50 17.32 -2.46
N ARG A 169 -6.00 18.16 -1.53
CA ARG A 169 -4.75 18.91 -1.74
C ARG A 169 -3.52 18.01 -1.82
N GLN A 170 -3.48 16.93 -1.03
CA GLN A 170 -2.40 15.95 -1.06
C GLN A 170 -2.38 15.17 -2.36
N ALA A 171 -3.55 14.76 -2.87
CA ALA A 171 -3.67 14.13 -4.19
C ALA A 171 -3.22 15.09 -5.30
N GLN A 172 -3.65 16.35 -5.25
CA GLN A 172 -3.27 17.36 -6.23
C GLN A 172 -1.76 17.58 -6.28
N MET A 173 -1.10 17.72 -5.12
CA MET A 173 0.35 17.86 -5.03
C MET A 173 1.09 16.66 -5.63
N LEU A 174 0.61 15.42 -5.39
CA LEU A 174 1.23 14.23 -5.97
C LEU A 174 1.05 14.15 -7.49
N VAL A 175 -0.09 14.62 -8.02
CA VAL A 175 -0.31 14.74 -9.47
C VAL A 175 0.64 15.77 -10.09
N GLU A 176 0.80 16.93 -9.47
CA GLU A 176 1.76 17.96 -9.92
C GLU A 176 3.19 17.41 -9.93
N LEU A 177 3.61 16.75 -8.85
CA LEU A 177 4.92 16.10 -8.77
C LEU A 177 5.14 15.07 -9.89
N MET A 178 4.10 14.34 -10.30
CA MET A 178 4.20 13.39 -11.39
C MET A 178 4.33 14.07 -12.75
N ASN A 179 3.64 15.18 -12.97
CA ASN A 179 3.70 15.94 -14.22
C ASN A 179 5.07 16.61 -14.41
N ASP A 180 5.73 16.99 -13.32
CA ASP A 180 7.06 17.62 -13.36
C ASP A 180 8.21 16.61 -13.51
N ARG A 181 7.90 15.32 -13.56
CA ARG A 181 8.89 14.24 -13.67
C ARG A 181 8.82 13.55 -15.02
N HIS A 182 9.93 12.93 -15.39
CA HIS A 182 9.94 12.03 -16.55
C HIS A 182 8.92 10.90 -16.35
N GLU A 183 8.23 10.56 -17.44
CA GLU A 183 7.22 9.51 -17.42
C GLU A 183 7.88 8.13 -17.32
N MET A 184 7.34 7.27 -16.45
CA MET A 184 7.76 5.89 -16.25
C MET A 184 6.63 5.09 -15.56
N PRO A 185 6.66 3.74 -15.57
CA PRO A 185 5.72 2.94 -14.78
C PRO A 185 5.75 3.38 -13.31
N THR A 186 4.60 3.82 -12.80
CA THR A 186 4.45 4.41 -11.47
C THR A 186 3.30 3.74 -10.73
N ILE A 187 3.56 3.30 -9.50
CA ILE A 187 2.57 2.77 -8.57
C ILE A 187 2.44 3.70 -7.37
N LEU A 188 1.23 4.19 -7.12
CA LEU A 188 0.85 4.83 -5.86
C LEU A 188 0.23 3.77 -4.95
N LEU A 189 0.73 3.64 -3.73
CA LEU A 189 0.15 2.76 -2.74
C LEU A 189 0.24 3.31 -1.31
N GLY A 190 -0.73 2.95 -0.47
CA GLY A 190 -0.78 3.43 0.91
C GLY A 190 -2.17 3.51 1.50
N ASP A 191 -2.23 3.87 2.78
CA ASP A 191 -3.45 4.30 3.45
C ASP A 191 -3.81 5.74 3.01
N LEU A 192 -4.74 5.84 2.06
CA LEU A 192 -5.17 7.12 1.53
C LEU A 192 -6.36 7.71 2.31
N ASN A 193 -6.82 7.05 3.39
CA ASN A 193 -7.91 7.51 4.25
C ASN A 193 -9.21 7.90 3.51
N GLU A 194 -9.44 7.34 2.31
CA GLU A 194 -10.61 7.65 1.48
C GLU A 194 -11.38 6.38 1.13
N TRP A 195 -12.46 6.14 1.87
CA TRP A 195 -13.37 5.02 1.62
C TRP A 195 -14.51 5.35 0.66
N ARG A 196 -14.72 6.63 0.33
CA ARG A 196 -15.84 7.04 -0.53
C ARG A 196 -15.55 6.63 -1.97
N LEU A 197 -16.60 6.16 -2.65
CA LEU A 197 -16.59 5.79 -4.07
C LEU A 197 -17.33 6.83 -4.91
N GLY A 198 -17.06 6.83 -6.22
CA GLY A 198 -17.64 7.76 -7.19
C GLY A 198 -17.26 9.21 -6.95
N ASP A 199 -18.10 10.15 -7.38
CA ASP A 199 -17.82 11.60 -7.45
C ASP A 199 -17.43 12.25 -6.11
N ARG A 200 -17.80 11.62 -4.99
CA ARG A 200 -17.49 12.13 -3.64
C ARG A 200 -16.06 11.83 -3.20
N SER A 201 -15.38 10.90 -3.85
CA SER A 201 -14.02 10.50 -3.53
C SER A 201 -13.03 11.62 -3.81
N SER A 202 -12.17 11.94 -2.83
CA SER A 202 -11.04 12.84 -3.06
C SER A 202 -9.97 12.22 -3.99
N LEU A 203 -10.02 10.91 -4.20
CA LEU A 203 -9.08 10.20 -5.07
C LEU A 203 -9.37 10.42 -6.56
N ASN A 204 -10.52 10.98 -6.93
CA ASN A 204 -10.84 11.27 -8.34
C ASN A 204 -9.82 12.24 -8.97
N THR A 205 -9.13 13.05 -8.15
CA THR A 205 -8.00 13.89 -8.58
C THR A 205 -6.89 13.07 -9.26
N PHE A 206 -6.70 11.80 -8.89
CA PHE A 206 -5.70 10.94 -9.52
C PHE A 206 -6.07 10.47 -10.92
N GLN A 207 -7.30 10.71 -11.41
CA GLN A 207 -7.74 10.19 -12.70
C GLN A 207 -6.87 10.72 -13.87
N SER A 208 -6.36 11.95 -13.78
CA SER A 208 -5.47 12.52 -14.80
C SER A 208 -4.11 11.84 -14.88
N ALA A 209 -3.57 11.34 -13.76
CA ALA A 209 -2.24 10.74 -13.68
C ALA A 209 -2.27 9.20 -13.66
N PHE A 210 -3.32 8.59 -13.11
CA PHE A 210 -3.47 7.14 -12.91
C PHE A 210 -4.58 6.50 -13.73
N GLY A 211 -5.37 7.30 -14.46
CA GLY A 211 -6.54 6.80 -15.17
C GLY A 211 -7.63 6.28 -14.22
N PRO A 212 -8.50 5.38 -14.71
CA PRO A 212 -9.56 4.79 -13.88
C PRO A 212 -8.99 4.00 -12.71
N GLN A 213 -9.54 4.23 -11.51
CA GLN A 213 -9.11 3.51 -10.31
C GLN A 213 -9.47 2.01 -10.39
N PRO A 214 -8.63 1.12 -9.86
CA PRO A 214 -8.99 -0.27 -9.72
C PRO A 214 -10.17 -0.44 -8.74
N PRO A 215 -10.88 -1.58 -8.79
CA PRO A 215 -11.93 -1.87 -7.83
C PRO A 215 -11.45 -1.71 -6.39
N ALA A 216 -12.22 -1.00 -5.57
CA ALA A 216 -11.86 -0.73 -4.18
C ALA A 216 -11.93 -2.03 -3.35
N VAL A 217 -10.87 -2.30 -2.60
CA VAL A 217 -10.75 -3.50 -1.76
C VAL A 217 -10.94 -3.12 -0.29
N PRO A 218 -12.00 -3.60 0.39
CA PRO A 218 -12.15 -3.35 1.81
C PRO A 218 -11.03 -3.97 2.63
N SER A 219 -10.32 -3.12 3.38
CA SER A 219 -9.19 -3.46 4.25
C SER A 219 -9.44 -3.08 5.71
N PHE A 220 -10.42 -2.22 5.97
CA PHE A 220 -10.72 -1.67 7.29
C PHE A 220 -12.21 -1.84 7.69
N PRO A 221 -12.51 -2.09 8.96
CA PRO A 221 -11.59 -2.56 10.00
C PRO A 221 -11.19 -4.02 9.76
N ALA A 222 -9.98 -4.42 10.16
CA ALA A 222 -9.42 -5.72 9.80
C ALA A 222 -10.28 -6.92 10.21
N ARG A 223 -10.97 -6.85 11.36
CA ARG A 223 -11.85 -7.94 11.86
C ARG A 223 -13.09 -8.17 11.00
N LEU A 224 -13.59 -7.11 10.33
CA LEU A 224 -14.74 -7.16 9.44
C LEU A 224 -14.56 -6.08 8.34
N PRO A 225 -13.75 -6.36 7.31
CA PRO A 225 -13.38 -5.35 6.32
C PRO A 225 -14.58 -4.93 5.51
N VAL A 226 -14.92 -3.63 5.54
CA VAL A 226 -16.08 -3.05 4.83
C VAL A 226 -15.77 -1.69 4.18
N LEU A 227 -14.69 -1.03 4.63
CA LEU A 227 -14.18 0.22 4.08
C LEU A 227 -12.84 -0.04 3.39
N ALA A 228 -12.68 0.51 2.20
CA ALA A 228 -11.42 0.50 1.48
C ALA A 228 -10.70 1.81 1.80
N LEU A 229 -9.78 1.84 2.76
CA LEU A 229 -8.96 3.05 3.01
C LEU A 229 -7.64 2.98 2.25
N ASP A 230 -7.08 1.78 2.19
CA ASP A 230 -5.84 1.48 1.49
C ASP A 230 -6.05 1.37 -0.03
N ARG A 231 -5.10 1.87 -0.82
CA ARG A 231 -5.13 1.83 -2.29
C ARG A 231 -3.82 1.35 -2.87
N ILE A 232 -3.91 0.74 -4.05
CA ILE A 232 -2.81 0.51 -4.99
C ILE A 232 -3.33 0.98 -6.34
N MET A 233 -2.63 1.89 -7.02
CA MET A 233 -2.99 2.45 -8.32
C MET A 233 -1.76 2.46 -9.25
N ALA A 234 -1.95 2.27 -10.55
CA ALA A 234 -0.89 2.36 -11.55
C ALA A 234 -1.22 3.40 -12.62
N ASN A 235 -0.20 4.12 -13.09
CA ASN A 235 -0.36 5.09 -14.18
C ASN A 235 -0.52 4.46 -15.57
N ARG A 236 -0.23 3.16 -15.69
CA ARG A 236 -0.30 2.42 -16.95
C ARG A 236 -1.29 1.26 -16.83
N LYS A 237 -2.16 1.13 -17.82
CA LYS A 237 -3.16 0.07 -17.89
C LYS A 237 -2.46 -1.29 -18.06
N GLY A 238 -2.96 -2.31 -17.36
CA GLY A 238 -2.45 -3.69 -17.45
C GLY A 238 -1.18 -3.97 -16.64
N VAL A 239 -0.59 -2.96 -15.99
CA VAL A 239 0.60 -3.15 -15.13
C VAL A 239 0.25 -3.87 -13.84
N LEU A 240 -0.93 -3.60 -13.27
CA LEU A 240 -1.39 -4.22 -12.04
C LEU A 240 -2.40 -5.33 -12.33
N THR A 241 -2.24 -6.46 -11.65
CA THR A 241 -3.33 -7.42 -11.47
C THR A 241 -4.42 -6.84 -10.58
N THR A 242 -5.51 -7.59 -10.40
CA THR A 242 -6.51 -7.28 -9.40
C THR A 242 -5.86 -7.16 -8.02
N VAL A 243 -6.22 -6.10 -7.30
CA VAL A 243 -5.79 -5.87 -5.92
C VAL A 243 -6.60 -6.79 -4.99
N GLU A 244 -5.94 -7.37 -4.01
CA GLU A 244 -6.56 -8.28 -3.04
C GLU A 244 -6.12 -7.91 -1.61
N ALA A 245 -7.00 -8.17 -0.64
CA ALA A 245 -6.63 -8.07 0.77
C ALA A 245 -5.92 -9.35 1.23
N HIS A 246 -4.83 -9.20 1.97
CA HIS A 246 -4.18 -10.29 2.70
C HIS A 246 -4.94 -10.54 4.00
N ASP A 247 -6.02 -11.31 3.89
CA ASP A 247 -7.00 -11.55 4.96
C ASP A 247 -6.76 -12.91 5.64
N THR A 248 -5.93 -12.92 6.68
CA THR A 248 -5.48 -14.12 7.39
C THR A 248 -5.83 -14.01 8.87
N PRO A 249 -5.86 -15.12 9.63
CA PRO A 249 -6.11 -15.04 11.07
C PRO A 249 -5.15 -14.10 11.78
N LEU A 250 -3.89 -14.06 11.35
CA LEU A 250 -2.86 -13.20 11.92
C LEU A 250 -3.06 -11.73 11.53
N SER A 251 -3.28 -11.43 10.24
CA SER A 251 -3.44 -10.04 9.79
C SER A 251 -4.69 -9.36 10.38
N ARG A 252 -5.75 -10.13 10.68
CA ARG A 252 -6.97 -9.65 11.35
C ARG A 252 -6.77 -9.16 12.78
N VAL A 253 -5.69 -9.58 13.44
CA VAL A 253 -5.39 -9.19 14.83
C VAL A 253 -4.20 -8.26 14.96
N ALA A 254 -3.28 -8.30 13.99
CA ALA A 254 -2.01 -7.59 14.03
C ALA A 254 -2.11 -6.07 13.85
N SER A 255 -3.14 -5.59 13.15
CA SER A 255 -3.44 -4.18 12.91
C SER A 255 -4.96 -4.00 12.79
N ASP A 256 -5.44 -2.76 12.86
CA ASP A 256 -6.81 -2.40 12.51
C ASP A 256 -7.04 -2.34 10.98
N HIS A 257 -5.98 -2.41 10.18
CA HIS A 257 -6.02 -2.59 8.72
C HIS A 257 -5.58 -4.00 8.30
N LEU A 258 -6.18 -4.53 7.23
CA LEU A 258 -5.59 -5.63 6.47
C LEU A 258 -4.57 -5.09 5.46
N PRO A 259 -3.44 -5.77 5.24
CA PRO A 259 -2.59 -5.48 4.10
C PRO A 259 -3.36 -5.69 2.80
N ILE A 260 -3.03 -4.90 1.77
CA ILE A 260 -3.49 -5.15 0.41
C ILE A 260 -2.29 -5.42 -0.49
N LYS A 261 -2.46 -6.26 -1.51
CA LYS A 261 -1.39 -6.68 -2.41
C LYS A 261 -1.88 -6.85 -3.85
N ALA A 262 -0.96 -6.71 -4.79
CA ALA A 262 -1.17 -6.93 -6.20
C ALA A 262 0.15 -7.32 -6.88
N ILE A 263 0.07 -7.93 -8.06
CA ILE A 263 1.24 -8.25 -8.86
C ILE A 263 1.43 -7.18 -9.93
N VAL A 264 2.68 -6.76 -10.09
CA VAL A 264 3.15 -5.82 -11.11
C VAL A 264 3.81 -6.59 -12.24
N ASN A 265 3.32 -6.37 -13.47
CA ASN A 265 3.81 -6.97 -14.70
C ASN A 265 4.31 -5.88 -15.67
N LEU A 266 5.61 -5.59 -15.64
CA LEU A 266 6.22 -4.57 -16.50
C LEU A 266 6.37 -5.02 -17.96
N GLN A 267 6.56 -6.32 -18.21
CA GLN A 267 6.70 -6.87 -19.58
C GLN A 267 5.42 -6.74 -20.42
N GLN A 268 4.26 -6.61 -19.78
CA GLN A 268 2.98 -6.45 -20.47
C GLN A 268 2.85 -5.05 -21.11
N ILE A 269 3.65 -4.09 -20.64
CA ILE A 269 3.74 -2.73 -21.17
C ILE A 269 4.41 -2.72 -22.54
N GLU A 270 5.56 -3.38 -22.67
CA GLU A 270 6.38 -3.36 -23.89
C GLU A 270 5.61 -3.90 -25.10
N LYS A 271 4.80 -4.96 -24.89
CA LYS A 271 3.95 -5.56 -25.94
C LYS A 271 2.82 -4.65 -26.43
N LEU A 272 2.33 -3.73 -25.59
CA LEU A 272 1.24 -2.79 -25.95
C LEU A 272 1.75 -1.56 -26.70
N THR A 273 3.04 -1.25 -26.59
CA THR A 273 3.71 -0.16 -27.31
C THR A 273 4.27 -0.55 -28.67
N THR A 274 4.40 -1.85 -28.95
CA THR A 274 4.91 -2.40 -30.22
C THR A 274 3.82 -2.91 -31.18
N ALA A 275 2.54 -2.71 -30.84
CA ALA A 275 1.37 -3.09 -31.65
C ALA A 275 0.58 -1.84 -32.05
#